data_AF-A0A0F4J5W0-F1
#
_entry.id   AF-A0A0F4J5W0-F1
#
_cell.length_a   1.000
_cell.length_b   1.000
_cell.length_c   1.000
_cell.angle_alpha   90.00
_cell.angle_beta   90.00
_cell.angle_gamma   90.00
#
_symmetry.space_group_name_H-M   'P 1'
#
loop_
_entity.id
_entity.type
_entity.pdbx_description
1 polymer ?
#
loop_
_entity_poly.entity_id
_entity_poly.type
_entity_poly.pdbx_seq_one_letter_code
_entity_poly.pdbx_strand_id
1 'polypeptide(L)'
;PPLTPATAEARLRCAVWWDTVPGAGAFHLEASTDGTTWQPVPFSTVRTTGGTPEQWPEGSAGGWSGRIWHRLEAPLTPWAGRQVRLRFRHTATGRYVGRGVYVDVIRVSEPRALLFSEDRPADAARLETTGWTRSSD
;
A
#
# COMPACT_ATOMS: atom_id res chain seq x y z
N PRO A 1 11.01 5.37 1.12
CA PRO A 1 11.59 6.68 1.55
C PRO A 1 10.75 7.39 2.62
N PRO A 2 11.34 8.25 3.48
CA PRO A 2 10.56 9.16 4.32
C PRO A 2 9.89 10.26 3.48
N LEU A 3 8.65 10.58 3.81
CA LEU A 3 7.82 11.62 3.21
C LEU A 3 7.31 12.56 4.31
N THR A 4 7.07 13.83 3.99
CA THR A 4 6.45 14.77 4.94
C THR A 4 5.22 15.40 4.27
N PRO A 5 4.03 14.81 4.45
CA PRO A 5 2.78 15.45 4.06
C PRO A 5 2.65 16.83 4.68
N ALA A 6 2.37 17.86 3.88
CA ALA A 6 2.15 19.20 4.42
C ALA A 6 0.71 19.36 4.91
N THR A 7 -0.24 18.62 4.33
CA THR A 7 -1.67 18.74 4.64
C THR A 7 -2.32 17.42 5.03
N ALA A 8 -3.48 17.53 5.68
CA ALA A 8 -4.37 16.40 5.97
C ALA A 8 -5.01 15.78 4.70
N GLU A 9 -4.77 16.37 3.52
CA GLU A 9 -5.31 15.91 2.24
C GLU A 9 -4.36 14.97 1.49
N ALA A 10 -3.17 14.72 2.03
CA ALA A 10 -2.25 13.75 1.44
C ALA A 10 -2.85 12.34 1.41
N ARG A 11 -2.67 11.65 0.27
CA ARG A 11 -3.14 10.29 0.03
C ARG A 11 -2.03 9.45 -0.59
N LEU A 12 -1.94 8.18 -0.18
CA LEU A 12 -1.30 7.14 -0.98
C LEU A 12 -2.33 6.55 -1.94
N ARG A 13 -1.93 6.35 -3.19
CA ARG A 13 -2.68 5.62 -4.22
C ARG A 13 -1.77 4.62 -4.91
N CYS A 14 -2.28 3.43 -5.19
CA CYS A 14 -1.58 2.42 -5.99
C CYS A 14 -2.59 1.48 -6.64
N ALA A 15 -2.11 0.65 -7.56
CA ALA A 15 -2.78 -0.58 -7.93
C ALA A 15 -2.32 -1.70 -6.99
N VAL A 16 -3.25 -2.53 -6.53
CA VAL A 16 -2.96 -3.71 -5.73
C VAL A 16 -3.71 -4.93 -6.26
N TRP A 17 -3.03 -6.06 -6.28
CA TRP A 17 -3.58 -7.38 -6.56
C TRP A 17 -3.14 -8.33 -5.46
N TRP A 18 -4.05 -9.19 -4.99
CA TRP A 18 -3.69 -10.16 -3.95
C TRP A 18 -4.44 -11.48 -4.13
N ASP A 19 -3.76 -12.56 -3.78
CA ASP A 19 -4.32 -13.89 -3.61
C ASP A 19 -3.54 -14.53 -2.45
N THR A 20 -4.18 -14.54 -1.29
CA THR A 20 -3.66 -14.96 0.00
C THR A 20 -4.61 -16.00 0.61
N VAL A 21 -4.08 -16.86 1.46
CA VAL A 21 -4.89 -17.87 2.14
C VAL A 21 -5.72 -17.20 3.25
N PRO A 22 -7.07 -17.25 3.22
CA PRO A 22 -7.90 -16.66 4.28
C PRO A 22 -7.48 -17.11 5.68
N GLY A 23 -7.27 -16.17 6.59
CA GLY A 23 -6.85 -16.44 7.98
C GLY A 23 -5.40 -16.86 8.16
N ALA A 24 -4.66 -17.16 7.08
CA ALA A 24 -3.25 -17.57 7.14
C ALA A 24 -2.31 -16.63 6.37
N GLY A 25 -2.83 -15.69 5.58
CA GLY A 25 -2.05 -14.64 4.95
C GLY A 25 -2.86 -13.37 4.69
N ALA A 26 -2.14 -12.26 4.50
CA ALA A 26 -2.72 -10.95 4.25
C ALA A 26 -1.68 -9.97 3.68
N PHE A 27 -2.19 -9.00 2.92
CA PHE A 27 -1.52 -7.75 2.57
C PHE A 27 -1.78 -6.70 3.65
N HIS A 28 -0.75 -5.97 4.06
CA HIS A 28 -0.82 -4.90 5.06
C HIS A 28 -0.22 -3.61 4.51
N LEU A 29 -0.86 -2.49 4.83
CA LEU A 29 -0.32 -1.14 4.65
C LEU A 29 -0.04 -0.53 6.02
N GLU A 30 1.20 -0.15 6.26
CA GLU A 30 1.68 0.31 7.55
C GLU A 30 2.45 1.63 7.41
N ALA A 31 2.49 2.40 8.49
CA ALA A 31 3.21 3.66 8.56
C ALA A 31 4.04 3.75 9.85
N SER A 32 5.16 4.48 9.79
CA SER A 32 6.05 4.67 10.93
C SER A 32 6.67 6.07 10.91
N THR A 33 6.75 6.71 12.08
CA THR A 33 7.42 8.01 12.26
C THR A 33 8.86 7.88 12.77
N ASP A 34 9.24 6.71 13.27
CA ASP A 34 10.56 6.42 13.85
C ASP A 34 11.33 5.31 13.10
N GLY A 35 10.69 4.65 12.12
CA GLY A 35 11.23 3.53 11.35
C GLY A 35 11.19 2.17 12.07
N THR A 36 10.78 2.12 13.34
CA THR A 36 10.83 0.93 14.19
C THR A 36 9.45 0.46 14.64
N THR A 37 8.58 1.40 15.02
CA THR A 37 7.19 1.16 15.42
C THR A 37 6.29 1.39 14.22
N TRP A 38 5.51 0.39 13.84
CA TRP A 38 4.65 0.43 12.66
C TRP A 38 3.20 0.31 13.06
N GLN A 39 2.38 1.24 12.57
CA GLN A 39 0.94 1.29 12.82
C GLN A 39 0.16 1.04 11.53
N PRO A 40 -1.00 0.38 11.58
CA PRO A 40 -1.82 0.14 10.40
C PRO A 40 -2.30 1.45 9.78
N VAL A 41 -2.41 1.48 8.45
CA VAL A 41 -2.97 2.59 7.70
C VAL A 41 -4.29 2.12 7.10
N PRO A 42 -5.45 2.65 7.56
CA PRO A 42 -6.73 2.37 6.94
C PRO A 42 -6.73 2.73 5.45
N PHE A 43 -7.32 1.88 4.63
CA PHE A 43 -7.44 2.14 3.19
C PHE A 43 -8.76 1.62 2.63
N SER A 44 -9.04 2.03 1.39
CA SER A 44 -10.14 1.50 0.59
C SER A 44 -9.61 0.91 -0.72
N THR A 45 -10.34 -0.06 -1.27
CA THR A 45 -10.05 -0.63 -2.59
C THR A 45 -11.28 -0.58 -3.48
N VAL A 46 -11.08 -0.24 -4.75
CA VAL A 46 -12.10 -0.33 -5.79
C VAL A 46 -11.54 -1.15 -6.93
N ARG A 47 -12.29 -2.13 -7.43
CA ARG A 47 -11.89 -2.90 -8.62
C ARG A 47 -11.61 -1.95 -9.78
N THR A 48 -10.59 -2.22 -10.59
CA THR A 48 -10.29 -1.39 -11.77
C THR A 48 -11.41 -1.40 -12.80
N THR A 49 -12.29 -2.41 -12.75
CA THR A 49 -13.53 -2.50 -13.54
C THR A 49 -14.69 -1.67 -12.96
N GLY A 50 -14.48 -0.93 -11.88
CA GLY A 50 -15.52 -0.18 -11.15
C GLY A 50 -16.25 -1.01 -10.09
N GLY A 51 -17.17 -0.36 -9.38
CA GLY A 51 -17.98 -0.94 -8.31
C GLY A 51 -17.93 -0.14 -7.01
N THR A 52 -18.55 -0.69 -5.97
CA THR A 52 -18.55 -0.10 -4.62
C THR A 52 -17.18 -0.26 -3.97
N PRO A 53 -16.61 0.81 -3.36
CA PRO A 53 -15.38 0.68 -2.59
C PRO A 53 -15.55 -0.25 -1.39
N GLU A 54 -14.58 -1.15 -1.21
CA GLU A 54 -14.41 -1.96 -0.02
C GLU A 54 -13.50 -1.24 0.97
N GLN A 55 -13.81 -1.35 2.26
CA GLN A 55 -13.11 -0.63 3.34
C GLN A 55 -12.27 -1.60 4.17
N TRP A 56 -11.04 -1.19 4.46
CA TRP A 56 -10.06 -1.97 5.23
C TRP A 56 -9.55 -1.14 6.42
N PRO A 57 -10.37 -1.00 7.49
CA PRO A 57 -10.05 -0.12 8.61
C PRO A 57 -8.82 -0.57 9.40
N GLU A 58 -8.54 -1.87 9.43
CA GLU A 58 -7.37 -2.45 10.10
C GLU A 58 -6.09 -2.36 9.26
N GLY A 59 -6.13 -1.72 8.09
CA GLY A 59 -4.98 -1.57 7.20
C GLY A 59 -4.46 -2.90 6.64
N SER A 60 -5.33 -3.91 6.53
CA SER A 60 -4.97 -5.21 5.96
C SER A 60 -6.10 -5.81 5.12
N ALA A 61 -5.76 -6.47 4.02
CA ALA A 61 -6.67 -7.23 3.16
C ALA A 61 -6.21 -8.69 3.07
N GLY A 62 -7.13 -9.62 3.33
CA GLY A 62 -6.93 -11.06 3.19
C GLY A 62 -7.76 -11.66 2.05
N GLY A 63 -7.67 -12.98 1.86
CA GLY A 63 -8.37 -13.67 0.77
C GLY A 63 -7.81 -13.29 -0.60
N TRP A 64 -8.67 -13.05 -1.59
CA TRP A 64 -8.23 -12.76 -2.97
C TRP A 64 -8.99 -11.60 -3.60
N SER A 65 -8.32 -10.89 -4.50
CA SER A 65 -8.83 -9.69 -5.19
C SER A 65 -9.82 -9.99 -6.33
N GLY A 66 -10.24 -11.26 -6.49
CA GLY A 66 -11.04 -11.71 -7.62
C GLY A 66 -10.26 -11.87 -8.94
N ARG A 67 -8.92 -11.98 -8.88
CA ARG A 67 -8.01 -11.96 -10.04
C ARG A 67 -8.06 -10.68 -10.86
N ILE A 68 -8.50 -9.58 -10.25
CA ILE A 68 -8.56 -8.26 -10.87
C ILE A 68 -7.70 -7.32 -10.02
N TRP A 69 -7.07 -6.34 -10.65
CA TRP A 69 -6.39 -5.26 -9.95
C TRP A 69 -7.41 -4.35 -9.26
N HIS A 70 -7.05 -3.84 -8.09
CA HIS A 70 -7.84 -2.81 -7.40
C HIS A 70 -7.03 -1.54 -7.32
N ARG A 71 -7.71 -0.40 -7.43
CA ARG A 71 -7.16 0.88 -7.00
C ARG A 71 -7.29 0.97 -5.50
N LEU A 72 -6.17 1.09 -4.81
CA LEU A 72 -6.11 1.37 -3.39
C LEU A 72 -5.98 2.88 -3.17
N GLU A 73 -6.72 3.41 -2.20
CA GLU A 73 -6.55 4.76 -1.68
C GLU A 73 -6.47 4.76 -0.15
N ALA A 74 -5.42 5.36 0.40
CA ALA A 74 -5.16 5.45 1.83
C ALA A 74 -4.96 6.91 2.26
N PRO A 75 -5.85 7.47 3.11
CA PRO A 75 -5.64 8.77 3.73
C PRO A 75 -4.44 8.81 4.67
N LEU A 76 -3.59 9.83 4.51
CA LEU A 76 -2.42 10.05 5.37
C LEU A 76 -2.66 11.17 6.40
N THR A 77 -3.93 11.49 6.67
CA THR A 77 -4.35 12.55 7.60
C THR A 77 -3.62 12.54 8.96
N PRO A 78 -3.42 11.37 9.61
CA PRO A 78 -2.73 11.33 10.92
C PRO A 78 -1.27 11.81 10.91
N TRP A 79 -0.63 11.90 9.74
CA TRP A 79 0.79 12.26 9.59
C TRP A 79 1.01 13.64 8.93
N ALA A 80 -0.04 14.47 8.81
CA ALA A 80 0.11 15.85 8.35
C ALA A 80 1.14 16.63 9.22
N GLY A 81 2.09 17.29 8.57
CA GLY A 81 3.16 18.04 9.22
C GLY A 81 4.25 17.17 9.87
N ARG A 82 4.23 15.84 9.67
CA ARG A 82 5.19 14.92 10.28
C ARG A 82 5.86 14.06 9.22
N GLN A 83 7.13 13.74 9.43
CA GLN A 83 7.80 12.77 8.58
C GLN A 83 7.22 11.37 8.84
N VAL A 84 6.97 10.62 7.77
CA VAL A 84 6.42 9.26 7.81
C VAL A 84 7.10 8.38 6.76
N ARG A 85 7.35 7.13 7.12
CA ARG A 85 7.68 6.04 6.19
C ARG A 85 6.47 5.16 6.03
N LEU A 86 6.21 4.70 4.81
CA LEU A 86 5.14 3.77 4.48
C LEU A 86 5.75 2.41 4.11
N ARG A 87 5.05 1.33 4.44
CA ARG A 87 5.46 -0.04 4.15
C ARG A 87 4.27 -0.87 3.67
N PHE A 88 4.48 -1.56 2.57
CA PHE A 88 3.66 -2.70 2.16
C PHE A 88 4.28 -3.96 2.75
N ARG A 89 3.47 -4.78 3.42
CA ARG A 89 3.94 -6.04 4.01
C ARG A 89 3.00 -7.17 3.61
N HIS A 90 3.58 -8.27 3.14
CA HIS A 90 2.85 -9.52 2.95
C HIS A 90 3.23 -10.48 4.07
N THR A 91 2.21 -11.07 4.70
CA THR A 91 2.39 -12.15 5.68
C THR A 91 1.75 -13.42 5.16
N ALA A 92 2.42 -14.55 5.36
CA ALA A 92 1.89 -15.87 5.10
C ALA A 92 2.38 -16.85 6.17
N THR A 93 1.49 -17.74 6.61
CA THR A 93 1.77 -18.81 7.56
C THR A 93 1.17 -20.12 7.04
N GLY A 94 1.63 -21.24 7.57
CA GLY A 94 1.15 -22.56 7.15
C GLY A 94 1.76 -23.07 5.85
N ARG A 95 1.18 -24.14 5.30
CA ARG A 95 1.72 -24.87 4.13
C ARG A 95 1.04 -24.49 2.82
N TYR A 96 -0.15 -23.88 2.89
CA TYR A 96 -0.88 -23.44 1.72
C TYR A 96 -0.42 -22.04 1.32
N VAL A 97 -0.25 -21.84 0.02
CA VAL A 97 0.18 -20.57 -0.55
C VAL A 97 -0.88 -20.10 -1.55
N GLY A 98 -1.21 -18.82 -1.47
CA GLY A 98 -1.87 -18.12 -2.57
C GLY A 98 -0.83 -17.69 -3.61
N ARG A 99 -1.25 -16.91 -4.60
CA ARG A 99 -0.34 -16.41 -5.66
C ARG A 99 0.45 -15.17 -5.25
N GLY A 100 0.25 -14.68 -4.04
CA GLY A 100 1.00 -13.58 -3.46
C GLY A 100 0.30 -12.23 -3.61
N VAL A 101 1.09 -11.17 -3.50
CA VAL A 101 0.62 -9.79 -3.55
C VAL A 101 1.48 -9.04 -4.55
N TYR A 102 0.84 -8.20 -5.37
CA TYR A 102 1.50 -7.30 -6.30
C TYR A 102 1.01 -5.89 -6.02
N VAL A 103 1.93 -4.93 -6.08
CA VAL A 103 1.65 -3.51 -5.94
C VAL A 103 2.33 -2.81 -7.11
N ASP A 104 1.64 -1.86 -7.71
CA ASP A 104 2.15 -1.11 -8.85
C ASP A 104 1.63 0.34 -8.81
N VAL A 105 2.20 1.20 -9.64
CA VAL A 105 1.84 2.62 -9.83
C VAL A 105 1.74 3.38 -8.50
N ILE A 106 2.72 3.16 -7.62
CA ILE A 106 2.73 3.76 -6.27
C ILE A 106 2.88 5.28 -6.37
N ARG A 107 1.92 6.00 -5.79
CA ARG A 107 1.90 7.45 -5.77
C ARG A 107 1.51 7.99 -4.39
N VAL A 108 2.22 9.00 -3.92
CA VAL A 108 1.83 9.78 -2.74
C VAL A 108 1.76 11.24 -3.12
N SER A 109 0.60 11.85 -2.93
CA SER A 109 0.33 13.23 -3.34
C SER A 109 -0.67 13.90 -2.43
N GLU A 110 -0.61 15.22 -2.39
CA GLU A 110 -1.60 16.13 -1.82
C GLU A 110 -2.01 17.14 -2.91
N PRO A 111 -3.06 17.97 -2.72
CA PRO A 111 -3.64 18.78 -3.80
C PRO A 111 -2.66 19.68 -4.57
N ARG A 112 -1.57 20.11 -3.91
CA ARG A 112 -0.57 21.02 -4.50
C ARG A 112 0.83 20.41 -4.64
N ALA A 113 1.03 19.13 -4.29
CA ALA A 113 2.36 18.53 -4.32
C ALA A 113 2.35 17.02 -4.60
N LEU A 114 3.31 16.57 -5.40
CA LEU A 114 3.62 15.16 -5.62
C LEU A 114 4.82 14.76 -4.75
N LEU A 115 4.53 14.09 -3.65
CA LEU A 115 5.53 13.70 -2.65
C LEU A 115 6.34 12.48 -3.11
N PHE A 116 5.69 11.56 -3.84
CA PHE A 116 6.31 10.35 -4.39
C PHE A 116 5.55 9.87 -5.62
N SER A 117 6.25 9.36 -6.63
CA SER A 117 5.66 8.63 -7.77
C SER A 117 6.65 7.60 -8.28
N GLU A 118 6.25 6.34 -8.36
CA GLU A 118 7.07 5.26 -8.89
C GLU A 118 7.50 5.48 -10.35
N ASP A 119 6.70 6.21 -11.13
CA ASP A 119 7.06 6.60 -12.50
C ASP A 119 8.28 7.54 -12.57
N ARG A 120 8.68 8.17 -11.46
CA ARG A 120 9.88 9.02 -11.40
C ARG A 120 11.08 8.14 -11.02
N PRO A 121 12.09 7.96 -11.90
CA PRO A 121 13.23 7.08 -11.62
C PRO A 121 13.97 7.40 -10.31
N ALA A 122 14.09 8.70 -9.98
CA ALA A 122 14.71 9.16 -8.73
C ALA A 122 13.92 8.76 -7.47
N ASP A 123 12.60 8.65 -7.57
CA ASP A 123 11.74 8.17 -6.48
C ASP A 123 11.77 6.65 -6.41
N ALA A 124 11.60 5.97 -7.54
CA ALA A 124 11.63 4.50 -7.63
C ALA A 124 12.93 3.92 -7.06
N ALA A 125 14.07 4.55 -7.33
CA ALA A 125 15.37 4.16 -6.78
C ALA A 125 15.46 4.22 -5.24
N ARG A 126 14.50 4.87 -4.57
CA ARG A 126 14.43 4.99 -3.11
C ARG A 126 13.48 3.95 -2.47
N LEU A 127 12.86 3.07 -3.25
CA LEU A 127 12.08 1.96 -2.73
C LEU A 127 13.00 0.93 -2.08
N GLU A 128 12.64 0.49 -0.88
CA GLU A 128 13.32 -0.58 -0.16
C GLU A 128 12.51 -1.87 -0.40
N THR A 129 13.01 -2.79 -1.24
CA THR A 129 12.28 -3.99 -1.70
C THR A 129 12.59 -5.23 -0.86
N THR A 130 12.67 -5.09 0.47
CA THR A 130 12.98 -6.22 1.36
C THR A 130 11.92 -7.31 1.25
N GLY A 131 12.28 -8.45 0.68
CA GLY A 131 11.37 -9.58 0.42
C GLY A 131 10.44 -9.38 -0.79
N TRP A 132 10.54 -8.25 -1.50
CA TRP A 132 9.82 -7.97 -2.74
C TRP A 132 10.75 -8.14 -3.94
N THR A 133 10.22 -8.62 -5.05
CA THR A 133 10.93 -8.72 -6.33
C THR A 133 10.10 -8.06 -7.42
N ARG A 134 10.75 -7.40 -8.37
CA ARG A 134 10.06 -6.85 -9.54
C ARG A 134 9.47 -8.01 -10.35
N SER A 135 8.16 -7.98 -10.57
CA SER A 135 7.49 -8.95 -11.43
C SER A 135 7.79 -8.67 -12.91
N SER A 136 7.85 -9.73 -13.72
CA SER A 136 7.87 -9.65 -15.18
C SER A 136 6.48 -9.79 -15.82
N ASP A 137 5.47 -10.10 -15.00
CA ASP A 137 4.07 -10.27 -15.42
C ASP A 137 3.39 -8.94 -15.76
#